data_AF-D6XW01-F1
#
_entry.id   AF-D6XW01-F1
#
_cell.length_a   1.000
_cell.length_b   1.000
_cell.length_c   1.000
_cell.angle_alpha   90.00
_cell.angle_beta   90.00
_cell.angle_gamma   90.00
#
_symmetry.space_group_name_H-M   'P 1'
#
loop_
_entity.id
_entity.type
_entity.pdbx_description
1 polymer ?
#
loop_
_entity_poly.entity_id
_entity_poly.type
_entity_poly.pdbx_seq_one_letter_code
_entity_poly.pdbx_strand_id
1 'polypeptide(L)'
;MGSGMSLHCRVCGYHRMVMSGIGMSHYSFENCLESCVPAVRKKIRKIVKHKVHDYTFEFRCYSCQSCGEIMDKPYLYIQYDDDQTYETRFRCTKCRSRRLLPIEEEVLSALPCPSCKEITLTEVGMMLWD
;
A
#
# COMPACT_ATOMS: atom_id res chain seq x y z
N MET A 1 11.42 8.87 -0.59
CA MET A 1 12.10 7.91 -1.47
C MET A 1 11.37 6.59 -1.37
N GLY A 2 11.27 5.85 -2.47
CA GLY A 2 10.65 4.53 -2.49
C GLY A 2 11.64 3.44 -2.06
N SER A 3 11.20 2.53 -1.19
CA SER A 3 11.89 1.29 -0.83
C SER A 3 11.04 0.07 -1.17
N GLY A 4 11.72 -0.99 -1.60
CA GLY A 4 11.12 -2.26 -1.96
C GLY A 4 11.80 -3.37 -1.20
N MET A 5 11.03 -4.25 -0.57
CA MET A 5 11.55 -5.37 0.20
C MET A 5 11.00 -6.69 -0.33
N SER A 6 11.88 -7.67 -0.46
CA SER A 6 11.54 -9.04 -0.82
C SER A 6 11.47 -9.93 0.43
N LEU A 7 10.30 -10.49 0.67
CA LEU A 7 9.99 -11.39 1.78
C LEU A 7 9.87 -12.82 1.28
N HIS A 8 10.47 -13.75 2.01
CA HIS A 8 10.47 -15.16 1.66
C HIS A 8 10.18 -16.05 2.88
N CYS A 9 9.43 -17.13 2.68
CA CYS A 9 9.25 -18.20 3.66
C CYS A 9 10.06 -19.44 3.23
N ARG A 10 11.07 -19.80 4.02
CA ARG A 10 11.95 -20.94 3.75
C ARG A 10 11.28 -22.32 3.85
N VAL A 11 10.07 -22.40 4.43
CA VAL A 11 9.34 -23.68 4.61
C VAL A 11 8.41 -23.98 3.44
N CYS A 12 7.58 -23.02 3.02
CA CYS A 12 6.55 -23.25 2.00
C CYS A 12 6.82 -22.52 0.68
N GLY A 13 7.93 -21.76 0.58
CA GLY A 13 8.27 -21.01 -0.62
C GLY A 13 7.42 -19.77 -0.87
N TYR A 14 6.62 -19.32 0.10
CA TYR A 14 5.90 -18.05 -0.02
C TYR A 14 6.90 -16.93 -0.33
N HIS A 15 6.62 -16.15 -1.37
CA HIS A 15 7.44 -15.03 -1.79
C HIS A 15 6.57 -13.81 -2.07
N ARG A 16 7.01 -12.65 -1.59
CA ARG A 16 6.31 -11.38 -1.79
C ARG A 16 7.30 -10.23 -1.86
N MET A 17 7.23 -9.47 -2.94
CA MET A 17 7.83 -8.13 -3.00
C MET A 17 6.77 -7.12 -2.53
N VAL A 18 7.17 -6.19 -1.67
CA VAL A 18 6.35 -5.07 -1.22
C VAL A 18 7.08 -3.77 -1.48
N MET A 19 6.30 -2.73 -1.76
CA MET A 19 6.79 -1.40 -2.07
C MET A 19 6.24 -0.41 -1.03
N SER A 20 7.10 0.45 -0.52
CA SER A 20 6.82 1.47 0.49
C SER A 20 7.39 2.83 0.05
N GLY A 21 6.81 3.90 0.58
CA GLY A 21 7.28 5.27 0.38
C GLY A 21 6.77 5.90 -0.92
N ILE A 22 7.52 6.91 -1.38
CA ILE A 22 7.15 7.77 -2.51
C ILE A 22 8.26 7.72 -3.55
N GLY A 23 7.92 7.24 -4.74
CA GLY A 23 8.81 7.24 -5.90
C GLY A 23 8.97 8.61 -6.53
N MET A 24 10.11 8.87 -7.18
CA MET A 24 10.44 10.12 -7.87
C MET A 24 9.38 10.60 -8.88
N SER A 25 8.60 9.69 -9.47
CA SER A 25 7.57 10.01 -10.45
C SER A 25 6.31 10.65 -9.84
N HIS A 26 6.18 10.69 -8.51
CA HIS A 26 4.96 11.13 -7.81
C HIS A 26 4.98 12.61 -7.39
N TYR A 27 5.64 13.47 -8.18
CA TYR A 27 5.78 14.90 -7.90
C TYR A 27 4.48 15.72 -8.12
N SER A 28 3.49 15.17 -8.81
CA SER A 28 2.19 15.82 -9.06
C SER A 28 1.03 14.95 -8.56
N PHE A 29 -0.10 15.61 -8.30
CA PHE A 29 -1.34 14.94 -7.90
C PHE A 29 -1.83 13.98 -8.98
N GLU A 30 -1.70 14.36 -10.25
CA GLU A 30 -2.07 13.54 -11.40
C GLU A 30 -1.26 12.24 -11.45
N ASN A 31 0.06 12.31 -11.21
CA ASN A 31 0.90 11.12 -11.19
C ASN A 31 0.55 10.21 -10.00
N CYS A 32 0.27 10.80 -8.84
CA CYS A 32 -0.25 10.07 -7.67
C CYS A 32 -1.57 9.35 -7.97
N LEU A 33 -2.46 9.99 -8.72
CA LEU A 33 -3.73 9.39 -9.13
C LEU A 33 -3.53 8.23 -10.09
N GLU A 34 -2.56 8.30 -11.01
CA GLU A 34 -2.32 7.22 -11.97
C GLU A 34 -1.90 5.90 -11.30
N SER A 35 -1.26 5.97 -10.13
CA SER A 35 -0.98 4.82 -9.27
C SER A 35 -2.24 4.20 -8.64
N CYS A 36 -3.36 4.91 -8.61
CA CYS A 36 -4.64 4.41 -8.08
C CYS A 36 -5.42 3.58 -9.12
N VAL A 37 -6.20 2.61 -8.61
CA VAL A 37 -7.10 1.81 -9.46
C VAL A 37 -8.13 2.68 -10.20
N PRO A 38 -8.56 2.33 -11.44
CA PRO A 38 -9.41 3.18 -12.26
C PRO A 38 -10.71 3.65 -11.59
N ALA A 39 -11.33 2.79 -10.77
CA ALA A 39 -12.54 3.13 -10.02
C ALA A 39 -12.30 4.23 -8.98
N VAL A 40 -11.14 4.21 -8.31
CA VAL A 40 -10.71 5.23 -7.35
C VAL A 40 -10.41 6.54 -8.09
N ARG A 41 -9.67 6.49 -9.19
CA ARG A 41 -9.42 7.68 -10.05
C ARG A 41 -10.71 8.35 -10.49
N LYS A 42 -11.66 7.57 -11.01
CA LYS A 42 -12.97 8.07 -11.44
C LYS A 42 -13.75 8.68 -10.30
N LYS A 43 -13.64 8.13 -9.08
CA LYS A 43 -14.28 8.69 -7.90
C LYS A 43 -13.64 10.02 -7.50
N ILE A 44 -12.30 10.09 -7.46
CA ILE A 44 -11.57 11.30 -7.06
C ILE A 44 -11.84 12.44 -8.04
N ARG A 45 -11.78 12.19 -9.35
CA ARG A 45 -12.12 13.19 -10.39
C ARG A 45 -13.57 13.70 -10.32
N LYS A 46 -14.47 12.98 -9.63
CA LYS A 46 -15.87 13.41 -9.43
C LYS A 46 -16.07 14.23 -8.16
N ILE A 47 -15.29 13.95 -7.11
CA ILE A 47 -15.42 14.65 -5.82
C ILE A 47 -14.60 15.94 -5.80
N VAL A 48 -13.44 15.95 -6.45
CA VAL A 48 -12.62 17.15 -6.64
C VAL A 48 -13.19 17.91 -7.83
N LYS A 49 -14.04 18.90 -7.59
CA LYS A 49 -14.67 19.67 -8.67
C LYS A 49 -13.87 20.89 -9.06
N HIS A 50 -13.28 21.58 -8.09
CA HIS A 50 -12.68 22.89 -8.30
C HIS A 50 -11.24 22.97 -7.83
N LYS A 51 -10.93 22.49 -6.62
CA LYS A 51 -9.56 22.61 -6.10
C LYS A 51 -9.18 21.48 -5.14
N VAL A 52 -7.97 20.95 -5.35
CA VAL A 52 -7.23 20.22 -4.30
C VAL A 52 -6.47 21.26 -3.48
N HIS A 53 -6.73 21.30 -2.18
CA HIS A 53 -6.02 22.19 -1.26
C HIS A 53 -4.69 21.57 -0.83
N ASP A 54 -4.72 20.29 -0.48
CA ASP A 54 -3.55 19.53 -0.06
C ASP A 54 -3.78 18.02 -0.33
N TYR A 55 -2.69 17.27 -0.47
CA TYR A 55 -2.75 15.82 -0.58
C TYR A 55 -1.49 15.14 -0.04
N THR A 56 -1.67 13.93 0.49
CA THR A 56 -0.57 13.04 0.87
C THR A 56 -0.69 11.76 0.07
N PHE A 57 0.39 11.37 -0.59
CA PHE A 57 0.49 10.13 -1.33
C PHE A 57 1.70 9.33 -0.90
N GLU A 58 1.55 8.02 -0.71
CA GLU A 58 2.65 7.09 -0.54
C GLU A 58 2.18 5.64 -0.74
N PHE A 59 3.09 4.74 -1.07
CA PHE A 59 2.84 3.31 -0.95
C PHE A 59 3.04 2.90 0.51
N ARG A 60 2.01 2.28 1.09
CA ARG A 60 2.07 1.72 2.44
C ARG A 60 1.94 0.22 2.41
N CYS A 61 2.65 -0.45 3.30
CA CYS A 61 2.51 -1.87 3.57
C CYS A 61 1.32 -2.14 4.49
N TYR A 62 0.59 -3.21 4.22
CA TYR A 62 -0.56 -3.64 5.00
C TYR A 62 -0.50 -5.14 5.26
N SER A 63 -0.92 -5.55 6.46
CA SER A 63 -1.23 -6.95 6.79
C SER A 63 -2.73 -7.14 6.97
N CYS A 64 -3.27 -8.16 6.30
CA CYS A 64 -4.66 -8.54 6.49
C CYS A 64 -4.86 -9.33 7.78
N GLN A 65 -5.68 -8.81 8.69
CA GLN A 65 -6.00 -9.47 9.96
C GLN A 65 -6.90 -10.71 9.80
N SER A 66 -7.41 -10.99 8.60
CA SER A 66 -8.27 -12.16 8.35
C SER A 66 -7.50 -13.36 7.80
N CYS A 67 -6.47 -13.15 6.99
CA CYS A 67 -5.68 -14.24 6.41
C CYS A 67 -4.15 -14.09 6.58
N GLY A 68 -3.70 -12.95 7.09
CA GLY A 68 -2.30 -12.58 7.23
C GLY A 68 -1.62 -12.12 5.95
N GLU A 69 -2.34 -12.02 4.82
CA GLU A 69 -1.73 -11.61 3.55
C GLU A 69 -1.10 -10.21 3.66
N ILE A 70 0.13 -10.10 3.17
CA ILE A 70 0.89 -8.86 3.14
C ILE A 70 0.76 -8.23 1.75
N MET A 71 0.48 -6.93 1.69
CA MET A 71 0.38 -6.19 0.44
C MET A 71 0.73 -4.73 0.62
N ASP A 72 1.29 -4.14 -0.42
CA ASP A 72 1.43 -2.71 -0.62
C ASP A 72 0.16 -2.13 -1.29
N LYS A 73 -0.19 -0.90 -0.92
CA LYS A 73 -1.26 -0.14 -1.57
C LYS A 73 -0.90 1.35 -1.68
N PRO A 74 -1.27 2.01 -2.80
CA PRO A 74 -1.09 3.44 -2.98
C PRO A 74 -2.08 4.21 -2.09
N TYR A 75 -1.63 4.60 -0.91
CA TYR A 75 -2.36 5.44 0.03
C TYR A 75 -2.42 6.86 -0.53
N LEU A 76 -3.64 7.40 -0.58
CA LEU A 76 -3.90 8.78 -0.95
C LEU A 76 -4.90 9.38 0.03
N TYR A 77 -4.51 10.50 0.61
CA TYR A 77 -5.32 11.40 1.42
C TYR A 77 -5.42 12.75 0.69
N ILE A 78 -6.62 13.32 0.61
CA ILE A 78 -6.88 14.55 -0.14
C ILE A 78 -7.75 15.47 0.72
N GLN A 79 -7.36 16.74 0.84
CA GLN A 79 -8.20 17.83 1.31
C GLN A 79 -8.65 18.67 0.10
N TYR A 80 -9.95 18.82 -0.07
CA TYR A 80 -10.58 19.48 -1.23
C TYR A 80 -11.82 20.26 -0.79
N ASP A 81 -12.32 21.13 -1.67
CA ASP A 81 -13.59 21.88 -1.60
C ASP A 81 -14.30 21.92 -0.21
N ASP A 82 -14.31 23.09 0.44
CA ASP A 82 -14.94 23.32 1.76
C ASP A 82 -14.39 22.42 2.89
N ASP A 83 -13.06 22.21 2.91
CA ASP A 83 -12.35 21.38 3.90
C ASP A 83 -12.81 19.91 3.97
N GLN A 84 -13.39 19.41 2.89
CA GLN A 84 -13.73 17.99 2.76
C GLN A 84 -12.47 17.14 2.60
N THR A 85 -12.55 15.92 3.11
CA THR A 85 -11.44 14.97 3.05
C THR A 85 -11.82 13.68 2.33
N TYR A 86 -10.86 13.12 1.61
CA TYR A 86 -10.98 11.82 0.97
C TYR A 86 -9.77 10.97 1.31
N GLU A 87 -10.03 9.74 1.75
CA GLU A 87 -9.02 8.74 2.02
C GLU A 87 -9.32 7.47 1.22
N THR A 88 -8.28 6.93 0.60
CA THR A 88 -8.36 5.63 -0.08
C THR A 88 -8.66 4.50 0.91
N ARG A 89 -9.55 3.58 0.49
CA ARG A 89 -9.93 2.40 1.28
C ARG A 89 -9.67 1.14 0.49
N PHE A 90 -9.01 0.18 1.10
CA PHE A 90 -8.57 -1.04 0.44
C PHE A 90 -9.31 -2.28 0.96
N ARG A 91 -9.22 -3.35 0.18
CA ARG A 91 -9.61 -4.71 0.57
C ARG A 91 -8.44 -5.64 0.33
N CYS A 92 -8.33 -6.65 1.16
CA CYS A 92 -7.38 -7.74 0.96
C CYS A 92 -7.54 -8.32 -0.45
N THR A 93 -6.46 -8.41 -1.20
CA THR A 93 -6.46 -8.99 -2.56
C THR A 93 -6.81 -10.47 -2.53
N LYS A 94 -6.39 -11.18 -1.48
CA LYS A 94 -6.62 -12.63 -1.28
C LYS A 94 -8.02 -12.96 -0.76
N CYS A 95 -8.41 -12.44 0.41
CA CYS A 95 -9.67 -12.82 1.07
C CYS A 95 -10.78 -11.76 0.98
N ARG A 96 -10.54 -10.62 0.32
CA ARG A 96 -11.51 -9.50 0.15
C ARG A 96 -11.98 -8.82 1.44
N SER A 97 -11.47 -9.23 2.59
CA SER A 97 -11.71 -8.58 3.89
C SER A 97 -11.26 -7.11 3.88
N ARG A 98 -11.94 -6.27 4.65
CA ARG A 98 -11.58 -4.86 4.89
C ARG A 98 -10.63 -4.69 6.07
N ARG A 99 -10.27 -5.77 6.77
CA ARG A 99 -9.42 -5.73 7.97
C ARG A 99 -7.95 -5.68 7.56
N LEU A 100 -7.53 -4.56 6.99
CA LEU A 100 -6.14 -4.27 6.65
C LEU A 100 -5.59 -3.33 7.71
N LEU A 101 -4.46 -3.69 8.32
CA LEU A 101 -3.72 -2.81 9.20
C LEU A 101 -2.45 -2.34 8.50
N PRO A 102 -2.15 -1.03 8.50
CA PRO A 102 -0.86 -0.55 8.06
C PRO A 102 0.22 -1.13 8.96
N ILE A 103 1.37 -1.43 8.37
CA ILE A 103 2.53 -1.99 9.06
C ILE A 103 3.78 -1.31 8.54
N GLU A 104 4.68 -1.02 9.46
CA GLU A 104 5.99 -0.45 9.13
C GLU A 104 6.87 -1.51 8.44
N GLU A 105 7.86 -1.06 7.69
CA GLU A 105 8.69 -1.94 6.87
C GLU A 105 9.53 -2.87 7.77
N GLU A 106 10.03 -2.35 8.88
CA GLU A 106 10.96 -3.03 9.80
C GLU A 106 10.34 -4.25 10.48
N VAL A 107 9.01 -4.32 10.57
CA VAL A 107 8.30 -5.42 11.25
C VAL A 107 7.84 -6.52 10.29
N LEU A 108 7.94 -6.32 8.97
CA LEU A 108 7.44 -7.26 7.97
C LEU A 108 8.12 -8.63 8.03
N SER A 109 9.43 -8.68 8.26
CA SER A 109 10.20 -9.92 8.40
C SER A 109 9.84 -10.67 9.70
N ALA A 110 9.36 -9.97 10.73
CA ALA A 110 8.89 -10.59 11.97
C ALA A 110 7.47 -11.19 11.84
N LEU A 111 6.75 -10.96 10.74
CA LEU A 111 5.40 -11.48 10.56
C LEU A 111 5.39 -13.00 10.29
N PRO A 112 4.42 -13.74 10.85
CA PRO A 112 4.20 -15.14 10.50
C PRO A 112 3.87 -15.30 9.01
N CYS A 113 4.38 -16.37 8.40
CA CYS A 113 4.12 -16.69 7.01
C CYS A 113 2.60 -16.71 6.71
N PRO A 114 2.09 -15.93 5.74
CA PRO A 114 0.68 -15.89 5.41
C PRO A 114 0.11 -17.22 4.87
N SER A 115 1.00 -18.09 4.37
CA SER A 115 0.64 -19.37 3.75
C SER A 115 0.64 -20.52 4.76
N CYS A 116 1.77 -20.83 5.40
CA CYS A 116 1.90 -21.99 6.29
C CYS A 116 1.83 -21.68 7.78
N LYS A 117 2.04 -20.42 8.21
CA LYS A 117 2.08 -19.99 9.63
C LYS A 117 3.17 -20.62 10.50
N GLU A 118 3.97 -21.56 9.98
CA GLU A 118 5.00 -22.28 10.73
C GLU A 118 6.19 -21.42 11.18
N ILE A 119 6.62 -20.48 10.33
CA ILE A 119 7.78 -19.63 10.58
C ILE A 119 7.46 -18.17 10.25
N THR A 120 8.27 -17.25 10.78
CA THR A 120 8.29 -15.87 10.32
C THR A 120 8.91 -15.77 8.93
N LEU A 121 8.65 -14.66 8.26
CA LEU A 121 9.27 -14.35 6.99
C LEU A 121 10.76 -14.01 7.18
N THR A 122 11.49 -14.03 6.08
CA THR A 122 12.85 -13.52 6.01
C THR A 122 12.94 -12.49 4.92
N GLU A 123 13.56 -11.36 5.22
CA GLU A 123 14.03 -10.42 4.22
C GLU A 123 15.15 -11.09 3.41
N VAL A 124 15.03 -11.08 2.09
CA VAL A 124 16.02 -11.66 1.18
C VAL A 124 16.60 -10.64 0.20
N GLY A 125 16.15 -9.40 0.27
CA GLY A 125 16.69 -8.31 -0.52
C GLY A 125 15.90 -7.02 -0.33
N MET A 126 16.63 -5.92 -0.49
CA MET A 126 16.08 -4.57 -0.57
C MET A 126 16.46 -3.94 -1.90
N MET A 127 15.57 -3.07 -2.39
CA MET A 127 15.82 -2.21 -3.53
C MET A 127 15.26 -0.83 -3.26
N LEU A 128 15.95 0.19 -3.75
CA LEU A 128 15.31 1.48 -3.94
C LEU A 128 14.55 1.41 -5.26
N TRP A 129 13.39 2.05 -5.30
CA TRP A 129 12.58 2.11 -6.51
C TRP A 129 12.11 3.53 -6.74
N ASP A 130 12.11 3.87 -8.02
CA ASP A 130 11.76 5.19 -8.52
C ASP A 130 12.53 6.29 -7.80
#